data_AF-A0AA95LDG6-F1
#
_entry.id   AF-A0AA95LDG6-F1
#
_cell.length_a   1.000
_cell.length_b   1.000
_cell.length_c   1.000
_cell.angle_alpha   90.00
_cell.angle_beta   90.00
_cell.angle_gamma   90.00
#
_symmetry.space_group_name_H-M   'P 1'
#
loop_
_entity.id
_entity.type
_entity.pdbx_description
1 polymer ?
#
loop_
_entity_poly.entity_id
_entity_poly.type
_entity_poly.pdbx_seq_one_letter_code
_entity_poly.pdbx_strand_id
1 'polypeptide(L)' 'MPNHSLRHTHAVLLLEAGNDMKYVQERLGHGSMRITADTYTHIPKKINESSMEKFEANMRNILE' A
#
# COMPACT_ATOMS: atom_id res chain seq x y z
N MET A 1 4.49 -4.68 21.44
CA MET A 1 5.93 -4.32 21.60
C MET A 1 6.22 -3.02 20.85
N PRO A 2 6.93 -2.06 21.45
CA PRO A 2 7.14 -0.69 20.92
C PRO A 2 7.86 -0.63 19.55
N ASN A 3 8.60 -1.67 19.18
CA ASN A 3 9.30 -1.76 17.89
C ASN A 3 8.36 -1.91 16.67
N HIS A 4 7.10 -2.36 16.89
CA HIS A 4 6.13 -2.52 15.80
C HIS A 4 5.51 -1.20 15.36
N SER A 5 5.43 -0.20 16.23
CA SER A 5 4.81 1.10 15.91
C SER A 5 5.62 1.86 14.85
N LEU A 6 6.95 1.88 14.95
CA LEU A 6 7.82 2.52 13.95
C LEU A 6 7.81 1.78 12.62
N ARG A 7 7.81 0.44 12.64
CA ARG A 7 7.66 -0.38 11.42
C ARG A 7 6.31 -0.12 10.77
N HIS A 8 5.26 0.11 11.56
CA HIS A 8 3.94 0.45 11.04
C HIS A 8 3.89 1.83 10.41
N THR A 9 4.41 2.86 11.09
CA THR A 9 4.55 4.19 10.49
C THR A 9 5.37 4.16 9.20
N HIS A 10 6.48 3.42 9.17
CA HIS A 10 7.30 3.30 7.95
C HIS A 10 6.54 2.64 6.80
N ALA A 11 5.79 1.56 7.05
CA ALA A 11 4.99 0.88 6.04
C ALA A 11 3.88 1.80 5.49
N VAL A 12 3.16 2.51 6.37
CA VAL A 12 2.11 3.44 5.98
C VAL A 12 2.67 4.56 5.11
N LEU A 13 3.81 5.16 5.47
CA LEU A 13 4.45 6.20 4.65
C LEU A 13 4.88 5.70 3.27
N LEU A 14 5.36 4.45 3.15
CA LEU A 14 5.71 3.88 1.85
C LEU A 14 4.47 3.67 0.97
N LEU A 15 3.36 3.23 1.55
CA LEU A 15 2.08 3.08 0.84
C LEU A 15 1.50 4.45 0.44
N GLU A 16 1.55 5.44 1.32
CA GLU A 16 1.15 6.83 1.01
C GLU A 16 1.99 7.46 -0.09
N ALA A 17 3.27 7.10 -0.18
CA ALA A 17 4.16 7.49 -1.27
C ALA A 17 3.85 6.75 -2.60
N GLY A 18 2.85 5.86 -2.62
CA GLY A 18 2.38 5.16 -3.81
C GLY A 18 3.13 3.87 -4.15
N ASN A 19 3.96 3.35 -3.22
CA ASN A 19 4.61 2.05 -3.43
C ASN A 19 3.60 0.92 -3.26
N ASP A 20 3.75 -0.14 -4.05
CA ASP A 20 2.86 -1.30 -3.92
C ASP A 20 3.16 -2.13 -2.65
N MET A 21 2.19 -2.93 -2.25
CA MET A 21 2.27 -3.73 -1.02
C MET A 21 3.38 -4.79 -1.07
N LYS A 22 3.74 -5.27 -2.27
CA LYS A 22 4.80 -6.28 -2.43
C LYS A 22 6.18 -5.65 -2.21
N TYR A 23 6.41 -4.46 -2.73
CA TYR A 23 7.59 -3.66 -2.46
C TYR A 23 7.73 -3.37 -0.96
N VAL A 24 6.65 -2.96 -0.29
CA VAL A 24 6.68 -2.71 1.16
C VAL A 24 6.99 -3.99 1.95
N GLN A 25 6.43 -5.13 1.54
CA GLN A 25 6.74 -6.43 2.14
C GLN A 25 8.22 -6.80 2.00
N GLU A 26 8.78 -6.70 0.80
CA GLU A 26 10.18 -7.01 0.52
C GLU A 26 11.12 -6.06 1.28
N ARG A 27 10.80 -4.76 1.29
CA ARG A 27 11.56 -3.72 2.00
C ARG A 27 11.64 -3.96 3.51
N LEU A 28 10.59 -4.50 4.11
CA LEU A 28 10.50 -4.78 5.55
C LEU A 28 10.99 -6.18 5.95
N GLY A 29 11.28 -7.04 4.96
CA GLY A 29 11.72 -8.41 5.16
C GLY A 29 10.61 -9.34 5.69
N HIS A 30 9.35 -9.04 5.38
CA HIS A 30 8.23 -9.85 5.84
C HIS A 30 8.10 -11.12 4.99
N GLY A 31 8.36 -12.29 5.59
CA GLY A 31 8.28 -13.58 4.91
C GLY A 31 6.86 -14.00 4.46
N SER A 32 5.82 -13.27 4.86
CA SER A 32 4.44 -13.53 4.44
C SER A 32 3.69 -12.23 4.16
N MET A 33 3.01 -12.18 3.00
CA MET A 33 2.06 -11.11 2.66
C MET A 33 0.97 -10.95 3.71
N ARG A 34 0.58 -12.02 4.40
CA ARG A 34 -0.49 -11.98 5.41
C ARG A 34 -0.13 -11.08 6.59
N ILE A 35 1.14 -11.07 7.00
CA ILE A 35 1.63 -10.17 8.06
C ILE A 35 1.54 -8.71 7.60
N THR A 36 1.91 -8.43 6.35
CA THR A 36 1.88 -7.08 5.78
C THR A 36 0.44 -6.60 5.55
N ALA A 37 -0.43 -7.44 5.00
CA ALA A 37 -1.82 -7.11 4.76
C ALA A 37 -2.59 -6.93 6.08
N ASP A 38 -2.57 -7.91 6.99
CA ASP A 38 -3.33 -7.83 8.25
C ASP A 38 -2.84 -6.67 9.15
N THR A 39 -1.56 -6.27 9.05
CA THR A 39 -1.00 -5.17 9.85
C THR A 39 -1.20 -3.79 9.22
N TYR A 40 -1.35 -3.68 7.89
CA TYR A 40 -1.38 -2.38 7.17
C TYR A 40 -2.67 -2.15 6.36
N THR A 41 -3.70 -2.97 6.56
CA THR A 41 -5.03 -2.89 5.93
C THR A 41 -5.78 -1.57 6.17
N HIS A 42 -5.34 -0.73 7.11
CA HIS A 42 -5.85 0.64 7.21
C HIS A 42 -5.24 1.53 6.13
N ILE A 43 -5.49 1.16 4.87
CA ILE A 43 -5.16 1.99 3.73
C ILE A 43 -5.98 3.28 3.87
N PRO A 44 -5.32 4.45 3.94
CA PRO A 44 -6.03 5.72 4.00
C PRO A 44 -6.99 5.84 2.81
N LYS A 45 -8.24 6.26 3.07
CA LYS A 45 -9.29 6.46 2.04
C LYS A 45 -8.77 7.15 0.76
N LYS A 46 -7.86 8.11 0.94
CA LYS A 46 -7.20 8.89 -0.10
C LYS A 46 -6.42 8.04 -1.13
N ILE A 47 -5.79 6.94 -0.70
CA ILE A 47 -5.07 6.03 -1.61
C ILE A 47 -6.05 5.25 -2.48
N ASN A 48 -7.20 4.88 -1.92
CA ASN A 48 -8.25 4.14 -2.64
C ASN A 48 -8.85 5.00 -3.76
N GLU A 49 -9.19 6.27 -3.45
CA GLU A 49 -9.70 7.24 -4.42
C GLU A 49 -8.71 7.47 -5.58
N SER A 50 -7.43 7.73 -5.27
CA SER A 50 -6.40 7.93 -6.31
C SER A 50 -6.17 6.67 -7.18
N SER A 51 -6.29 5.48 -6.60
CA SER A 51 -6.14 4.22 -7.34
C SER A 51 -7.31 4.01 -8.30
N MET A 52 -8.53 4.38 -7.90
CA MET A 52 -9.72 4.31 -8.75
C MET A 52 -9.64 5.29 -9.91
N GLU A 53 -9.20 6.53 -9.67
CA GLU A 53 -9.00 7.53 -10.73
C GLU A 53 -7.99 7.06 -11.78
N LYS A 54 -6.87 6.48 -11.35
CA LYS A 54 -5.87 5.88 -12.25
C LYS A 54 -6.44 4.71 -13.05
N PHE A 55 -7.26 3.88 -12.42
CA PHE A 55 -7.93 2.77 -13.09
C PHE A 55 -8.91 3.26 -14.16
N GLU A 56 -9.75 4.25 -13.83
CA GLU A 56 -10.69 4.86 -14.78
C GLU A 56 -9.96 5.51 -15.97
N ALA A 57 -8.89 6.25 -15.71
CA ALA A 57 -8.09 6.88 -16.75
C ALA A 57 -7.48 5.82 -17.70
N ASN A 58 -6.92 4.73 -17.15
CA ASN A 58 -6.36 3.66 -17.97
C ASN A 58 -7.44 2.92 -18.77
N MET A 59 -8.62 2.69 -18.18
CA MET A 59 -9.75 2.08 -18.88
C MET A 59 -10.26 2.95 -20.02
N ARG A 60 -10.31 4.28 -19.87
CA ARG A 60 -10.68 5.19 -20.96
C ARG A 60 -9.67 5.12 -22.10
N ASN A 61 -8.36 5.13 -21.80
CA ASN A 61 -7.31 5.04 -22.81
C ASN A 61 -7.32 3.72 -23.61
N ILE A 62 -7.90 2.65 -23.08
CA ILE A 62 -8.00 1.35 -23.76
C ILE A 62 -9.25 1.28 -24.65
N LEU A 63 -10.28 2.08 -24.35
CA LEU A 63 -11.58 2.06 -25.04
C LEU A 63 -11.69 3.12 -26.15
N GLU A 64 -10.72 4.02 -26.26
CA GLU A 64 -10.50 4.93 -27.40
C GLU A 64 -9.57 4.30 -28.45
#